data_AF-A0AAJ2WDK6-F1
#
_entry.id   AF-A0AAJ2WDK6-F1
#
_cell.length_a   1.000
_cell.length_b   1.000
_cell.length_c   1.000
_cell.angle_alpha   90.00
_cell.angle_beta   90.00
_cell.angle_gamma   90.00
#
_symmetry.space_group_name_H-M   'P 1'
#
loop_
_entity.id
_entity.type
_entity.pdbx_description
1 polymer ?
#
loop_
_entity_poly.entity_id
_entity_poly.type
_entity_poly.pdbx_seq_one_letter_code
_entity_poly.pdbx_strand_id
1 'polypeptide(L)'
;LVPRAFRYVTLTGDAKNVTAWLELLDETPVAKFSCDKPEVGKIFDICRYTFHLNCREFMLDGIKRDRWCWSGDAYQSYMVNDYLFADRALNRRTITALYGKPPVIEHVNRINDYSALLIIGTWEYYFTTGDIDFIKFIYPRAKALYDFIVSRLDENGLVVGRPGDWIFIDWSDIDKSGPLAAEQILLWQAHNAMAWLTEALGGDAKPYTERADRLKTVINEKFWDEEKHAYIDTYTSGRRNVTRHAAIFAILYDFVDRKTADDFVKNILENDSVTKITTPYFELYELMAFCKLGHIGYAQNMIDSYWGGMLKLGATTIWEQYDPTESGVAHYGMYGSKFGKSLCHAWGSGPIYLLGRYCLGVRPTSVGAKTFAVEPNPGLYRELHGRVPVGNAYVDVDLEDGKLSVKTPLDGGTLIWGGKEYPIEKDTTLTI
;
A
#
# COMPACT_ATOMS: atom_id res chain seq x y z
N LEU A 1 7.53 22.98 -23.54
CA LEU A 1 8.73 22.70 -22.72
C LEU A 1 8.53 21.35 -22.06
N VAL A 2 9.54 20.51 -21.94
CA VAL A 2 9.39 19.22 -21.24
C VAL A 2 9.49 19.49 -19.73
N PRO A 3 8.49 19.10 -18.91
CA PRO A 3 8.54 19.32 -17.47
C PRO A 3 9.79 18.72 -16.81
N ARG A 4 10.22 19.33 -15.70
CA ARG A 4 11.36 18.90 -14.89
C ARG A 4 10.98 19.01 -13.43
N ALA A 5 11.31 17.99 -12.64
CA ALA A 5 11.21 18.05 -11.19
C ALA A 5 12.47 18.66 -10.59
N PHE A 6 12.30 19.70 -9.76
CA PHE A 6 13.39 20.33 -9.04
C PHE A 6 12.87 21.15 -7.85
N ARG A 7 13.78 21.38 -6.88
CA ARG A 7 13.68 22.46 -5.89
C ARG A 7 14.73 23.53 -6.10
N TYR A 8 15.90 23.14 -6.62
CA TYR A 8 17.02 24.02 -6.92
C TYR A 8 17.36 23.95 -8.41
N VAL A 9 17.68 25.10 -9.00
CA VAL A 9 18.12 25.22 -10.40
C VAL A 9 19.42 26.02 -10.42
N THR A 10 20.45 25.46 -11.05
CA THR A 10 21.70 26.18 -11.31
C THR A 10 21.62 26.84 -12.67
N LEU A 11 21.78 28.16 -12.72
CA LEU A 11 21.80 28.94 -13.95
C LEU A 11 23.24 29.37 -14.23
N THR A 12 23.68 29.20 -15.48
CA THR A 12 24.99 29.68 -15.93
C THR A 12 24.77 30.80 -16.95
N GLY A 13 25.12 32.03 -16.58
CA GLY A 13 24.91 33.25 -17.39
C GLY A 13 24.06 34.33 -16.70
N ASP A 14 23.82 35.44 -17.41
CA ASP A 14 23.04 36.60 -16.93
C ASP A 14 21.52 36.34 -17.03
N ALA A 15 21.01 35.42 -16.20
CA ALA A 15 19.57 35.17 -16.08
C ALA A 15 18.93 36.20 -15.13
N LYS A 16 18.01 37.01 -15.64
CA LYS A 16 17.18 37.94 -14.84
C LYS A 16 15.71 37.51 -14.94
N ASN A 17 14.96 37.66 -13.85
CA ASN A 17 13.52 37.35 -13.77
C ASN A 17 13.16 35.90 -14.10
N VAL A 18 13.75 34.95 -13.38
CA VAL A 18 13.50 33.52 -13.57
C VAL A 18 12.22 33.12 -12.84
N THR A 19 11.27 32.55 -13.57
CA THR A 19 10.04 31.97 -13.02
C THR A 19 9.91 30.52 -13.46
N ALA A 20 9.12 29.74 -12.70
CA ALA A 20 8.74 28.40 -13.05
C ALA A 20 7.22 28.27 -12.94
N TRP A 21 6.60 27.53 -13.86
CA TRP A 21 5.19 27.18 -13.76
C TRP A 21 5.08 25.79 -13.13
N LEU A 22 4.31 25.71 -12.05
CA LEU A 22 3.97 24.44 -11.43
C LEU A 22 2.85 23.80 -12.25
N GLU A 23 3.11 22.60 -12.76
CA GLU A 23 2.13 21.78 -13.45
C GLU A 23 1.66 20.70 -12.48
N LEU A 24 0.35 20.68 -12.19
CA LEU A 24 -0.32 19.69 -11.35
C LEU A 24 -1.63 19.30 -12.03
N LEU A 25 -2.08 18.07 -11.79
CA LEU A 25 -3.47 17.71 -12.08
C LEU A 25 -4.40 18.56 -11.19
N ASP A 26 -5.53 19.00 -11.73
CA ASP A 26 -6.53 19.78 -10.99
C ASP A 26 -7.31 18.88 -10.02
N GLU A 27 -6.64 18.50 -8.93
CA GLU A 27 -7.17 17.65 -7.87
C GLU A 27 -7.33 18.45 -6.59
N THR A 28 -8.52 18.36 -5.99
CA THR A 28 -8.80 18.93 -4.67
C THR A 28 -8.87 17.79 -3.65
N PRO A 29 -8.01 17.77 -2.61
CA PRO A 29 -8.07 16.74 -1.59
C PRO A 29 -9.41 16.80 -0.85
N VAL A 30 -10.09 15.66 -0.80
CA VAL A 30 -11.28 15.48 0.04
C VAL A 30 -10.86 15.27 1.48
N ALA A 31 -9.75 14.55 1.69
CA ALA A 31 -9.28 14.20 3.01
C ALA A 31 -8.70 15.38 3.80
N LYS A 32 -8.91 15.34 5.11
CA LYS A 32 -8.31 16.26 6.09
C LYS A 32 -7.85 15.45 7.30
N PHE A 33 -6.76 15.86 7.91
CA PHE A 33 -6.29 15.26 9.15
C PHE A 33 -5.57 16.29 10.01
N SER A 34 -5.86 16.29 11.31
CA SER A 34 -5.07 16.95 12.34
C SER A 34 -5.23 16.23 13.68
N CYS A 35 -4.25 16.39 14.56
CA CYS A 35 -4.27 15.88 15.93
C CYS A 35 -3.51 16.84 16.86
N ASP A 36 -3.42 16.51 18.14
CA ASP A 36 -2.71 17.29 19.16
C ASP A 36 -1.16 17.27 19.02
N LYS A 37 -0.64 16.64 17.96
CA LYS A 37 0.79 16.68 17.56
C LYS A 37 0.95 17.40 16.21
N PRO A 38 1.29 18.70 16.19
CA PRO A 38 1.40 19.50 14.96
C PRO A 38 2.35 18.93 13.91
N GLU A 39 3.41 18.23 14.34
CA GLU A 39 4.38 17.55 13.48
C GLU A 39 3.74 16.49 12.59
N VAL A 40 2.73 15.77 13.10
CA VAL A 40 1.98 14.75 12.34
C VAL A 40 1.15 15.41 11.25
N GLY A 41 0.54 16.56 11.53
CA GLY A 41 -0.15 17.38 10.52
C GLY A 41 0.79 17.82 9.39
N LYS A 42 2.00 18.27 9.72
CA LYS A 42 3.03 18.61 8.71
C LYS A 42 3.44 17.39 7.86
N ILE A 43 3.56 16.21 8.47
CA ILE A 43 3.85 14.96 7.75
C ILE A 43 2.71 14.64 6.79
N PHE A 44 1.45 14.74 7.22
CA PHE A 44 0.29 14.54 6.35
C PHE A 44 0.32 15.49 5.15
N ASP A 45 0.60 16.78 5.37
CA ASP A 45 0.68 17.78 4.30
C ASP A 45 1.80 17.51 3.29
N ILE A 46 2.98 17.10 3.76
CA ILE A 46 4.11 16.76 2.88
C ILE A 46 3.82 15.46 2.12
N CYS A 47 3.20 14.47 2.74
CA CYS A 47 2.75 13.26 2.06
C CYS A 47 1.71 13.60 0.98
N ARG A 48 0.74 14.47 1.29
CA ARG A 48 -0.27 14.93 0.33
C ARG A 48 0.38 15.61 -0.87
N TYR A 49 1.33 16.52 -0.62
CA TYR A 49 2.03 17.22 -1.69
C TYR A 49 2.90 16.27 -2.52
N THR A 50 3.59 15.32 -1.88
CA THR A 50 4.37 14.27 -2.55
C THR A 50 3.48 13.43 -3.46
N PHE A 51 2.33 13.00 -2.96
CA PHE A 51 1.40 12.19 -3.73
C PHE A 51 0.84 12.99 -4.92
N HIS A 52 0.40 14.23 -4.71
CA HIS A 52 -0.13 15.09 -5.78
C HIS A 52 0.88 15.32 -6.90
N LEU A 53 2.16 15.54 -6.56
CA LEU A 53 3.22 15.68 -7.56
C LEU A 53 3.37 14.43 -8.44
N ASN A 54 3.19 13.24 -7.87
CA ASN A 54 3.26 11.97 -8.58
C ASN A 54 1.93 11.58 -9.26
N CYS A 55 0.84 12.31 -9.01
CA CYS A 55 -0.44 12.17 -9.72
C CYS A 55 -0.46 13.05 -10.96
N ARG A 56 -0.19 12.44 -12.12
CA ARG A 56 -0.12 13.11 -13.42
C ARG A 56 -1.25 12.61 -14.32
N GLU A 57 -0.95 12.32 -15.59
CA GLU A 57 -1.84 11.55 -16.45
C GLU A 57 -2.12 10.16 -15.86
N PHE A 58 -1.13 9.62 -15.15
CA PHE A 58 -1.16 8.37 -14.40
C PHE A 58 -0.50 8.58 -13.03
N MET A 59 -0.62 7.60 -12.13
CA MET A 59 0.20 7.56 -10.93
C MET A 59 1.61 7.12 -11.32
N LEU A 60 2.58 7.97 -11.02
CA LEU A 60 4.00 7.71 -11.24
C LEU A 60 4.65 7.25 -9.94
N ASP A 61 5.77 6.55 -10.07
CA ASP A 61 6.65 6.27 -8.95
C ASP A 61 7.24 7.58 -8.40
N GLY A 62 7.95 8.35 -9.23
CA GLY A 62 8.69 9.55 -8.82
C GLY A 62 8.74 10.60 -9.92
N ILE A 63 8.76 11.88 -9.56
CA ILE A 63 8.77 12.98 -10.57
C ILE A 63 10.15 13.31 -11.16
N LYS A 64 11.25 12.87 -10.54
CA LYS A 64 12.62 13.19 -10.96
C LYS A 64 13.23 12.10 -11.83
N ARG A 65 13.40 10.92 -11.25
CA ARG A 65 13.98 9.74 -11.89
C ARG A 65 12.83 8.78 -12.22
N ASP A 66 13.01 7.95 -13.24
CA ASP A 66 12.03 7.02 -13.83
C ASP A 66 10.83 7.73 -14.45
N ARG A 67 9.92 8.27 -13.61
CA ARG A 67 8.67 8.92 -14.03
C ARG A 67 7.76 7.96 -14.78
N TRP A 68 7.63 6.75 -14.25
CA TRP A 68 6.92 5.65 -14.87
C TRP A 68 5.85 5.08 -13.94
N CYS A 69 4.88 4.39 -14.55
CA CYS A 69 3.94 3.58 -13.80
C CYS A 69 4.63 2.26 -13.44
N TRP A 70 5.00 2.13 -12.18
CA TRP A 70 5.47 0.90 -11.57
C TRP A 70 4.33 0.27 -10.77
N SER A 71 4.08 -1.02 -10.95
CA SER A 71 2.90 -1.67 -10.37
C SER A 71 2.90 -1.69 -8.83
N GLY A 72 4.06 -1.89 -8.20
CA GLY A 72 4.19 -1.86 -6.74
C GLY A 72 3.83 -0.49 -6.17
N ASP A 73 4.40 0.59 -6.74
CA ASP A 73 4.05 1.97 -6.42
C ASP A 73 2.57 2.26 -6.67
N ALA A 74 2.04 1.81 -7.80
CA ALA A 74 0.65 2.04 -8.18
C ALA A 74 -0.32 1.36 -7.20
N TYR A 75 -0.04 0.13 -6.77
CA TYR A 75 -0.86 -0.58 -5.77
C TYR A 75 -0.98 0.24 -4.47
N GLN A 76 0.14 0.77 -3.96
CA GLN A 76 0.09 1.65 -2.78
C GLN A 76 -0.55 3.00 -3.07
N SER A 77 -0.36 3.52 -4.28
CA SER A 77 -0.97 4.77 -4.71
C SER A 77 -2.48 4.67 -4.79
N TYR A 78 -3.06 3.51 -5.14
CA TYR A 78 -4.51 3.29 -5.08
C TYR A 78 -5.03 3.44 -3.65
N MET A 79 -4.34 2.83 -2.68
CA MET A 79 -4.68 2.95 -1.26
C MET A 79 -4.59 4.41 -0.77
N VAL A 80 -3.53 5.13 -1.13
CA VAL A 80 -3.39 6.55 -0.75
C VAL A 80 -4.45 7.43 -1.43
N ASN A 81 -4.72 7.19 -2.72
CA ASN A 81 -5.71 7.93 -3.48
C ASN A 81 -7.12 7.78 -2.88
N ASP A 82 -7.51 6.55 -2.56
CA ASP A 82 -8.83 6.24 -1.96
C ASP A 82 -9.03 6.96 -0.61
N TYR A 83 -7.94 7.35 0.07
CA TYR A 83 -7.93 8.07 1.35
C TYR A 83 -7.51 9.55 1.23
N LEU A 84 -7.34 10.08 0.01
CA LEU A 84 -6.97 11.48 -0.22
C LEU A 84 -7.90 12.20 -1.19
N PHE A 85 -7.81 11.86 -2.46
CA PHE A 85 -8.56 12.51 -3.55
C PHE A 85 -9.83 11.73 -3.89
N ALA A 86 -9.79 10.40 -3.74
CA ALA A 86 -10.78 9.47 -4.26
C ALA A 86 -11.01 9.60 -5.78
N ASP A 87 -9.96 9.94 -6.56
CA ASP A 87 -10.07 10.03 -8.02
C ASP A 87 -10.07 8.64 -8.66
N ARG A 88 -11.28 8.17 -8.97
CA ARG A 88 -11.50 6.90 -9.67
C ARG A 88 -10.93 6.91 -11.09
N ALA A 89 -10.89 8.05 -11.75
CA ALA A 89 -10.40 8.16 -13.12
C ALA A 89 -8.88 7.95 -13.19
N LEU A 90 -8.12 8.48 -12.23
CA LEU A 90 -6.68 8.23 -12.11
C LEU A 90 -6.37 6.75 -11.82
N ASN A 91 -7.12 6.10 -10.92
CA ASN A 91 -7.01 4.65 -10.71
C ASN A 91 -7.27 3.89 -12.02
N ARG A 92 -8.39 4.16 -12.71
CA ARG A 92 -8.76 3.51 -13.98
C ARG A 92 -7.69 3.64 -15.05
N ARG A 93 -7.15 4.86 -15.26
CA ARG A 93 -6.10 5.13 -16.25
C ARG A 93 -4.83 4.34 -15.93
N THR A 94 -4.40 4.34 -14.68
CA THR A 94 -3.17 3.66 -14.23
C THR A 94 -3.29 2.14 -14.33
N ILE A 95 -4.39 1.56 -13.83
CA ILE A 95 -4.67 0.12 -13.94
C ILE A 95 -4.69 -0.31 -15.42
N THR A 96 -5.37 0.47 -16.27
CA THR A 96 -5.47 0.18 -17.71
C THR A 96 -4.10 0.21 -18.41
N ALA A 97 -3.25 1.17 -18.03
CA ALA A 97 -1.90 1.30 -18.58
C ALA A 97 -1.00 0.13 -18.18
N LEU A 98 -1.03 -0.27 -16.90
CA LEU A 98 -0.20 -1.35 -16.36
C LEU A 98 -0.56 -2.73 -16.92
N TYR A 99 -1.85 -3.02 -17.15
CA TYR A 99 -2.25 -4.28 -17.80
C TYR A 99 -1.80 -4.38 -19.27
N GLY A 100 -1.53 -3.25 -19.93
CA GLY A 100 -1.17 -3.24 -21.35
C GLY A 100 -2.23 -3.88 -22.25
N LYS A 101 -1.79 -4.68 -23.23
CA LYS A 101 -2.65 -5.44 -24.15
C LYS A 101 -2.17 -6.90 -24.24
N PRO A 102 -3.09 -7.88 -24.33
CA PRO A 102 -2.73 -9.25 -24.69
C PRO A 102 -2.12 -9.36 -26.11
N PRO A 103 -1.32 -10.41 -26.42
CA PRO A 103 -0.90 -11.47 -25.51
C PRO A 103 0.10 -10.97 -24.46
N VAL A 104 -0.01 -11.50 -23.24
CA VAL A 104 0.95 -11.22 -22.15
C VAL A 104 2.14 -12.15 -22.32
N ILE A 105 3.34 -11.58 -22.45
CA ILE A 105 4.59 -12.32 -22.70
C ILE A 105 5.66 -12.10 -21.62
N GLU A 106 5.46 -11.12 -20.75
CA GLU A 106 6.31 -10.81 -19.61
C GLU A 106 5.46 -10.32 -18.44
N HIS A 107 5.98 -10.43 -17.22
CA HIS A 107 5.39 -9.84 -16.04
C HIS A 107 5.29 -8.31 -16.17
N VAL A 108 4.35 -7.69 -15.45
CA VAL A 108 4.21 -6.23 -15.39
C VAL A 108 5.51 -5.65 -14.84
N ASN A 109 6.13 -4.72 -15.60
CA ASN A 109 7.47 -4.19 -15.34
C ASN A 109 8.58 -5.26 -15.22
N ARG A 110 8.35 -6.48 -15.74
CA ARG A 110 9.16 -7.70 -15.58
C ARG A 110 9.26 -8.23 -14.14
N ILE A 111 8.39 -7.77 -13.25
CA ILE A 111 8.43 -8.11 -11.83
C ILE A 111 7.25 -9.02 -11.45
N ASN A 112 7.55 -10.15 -10.82
CA ASN A 112 6.57 -11.19 -10.49
C ASN A 112 5.52 -10.68 -9.51
N ASP A 113 5.96 -10.20 -8.35
CA ASP A 113 5.12 -9.63 -7.29
C ASP A 113 4.26 -8.47 -7.81
N TYR A 114 4.78 -7.65 -8.73
CA TYR A 114 4.06 -6.52 -9.33
C TYR A 114 2.88 -6.95 -10.17
N SER A 115 2.98 -8.11 -10.82
CA SER A 115 1.85 -8.69 -11.57
C SER A 115 0.76 -9.18 -10.64
N ALA A 116 1.12 -9.80 -9.51
CA ALA A 116 0.18 -10.23 -8.49
C ALA A 116 -0.51 -9.02 -7.84
N LEU A 117 0.26 -8.00 -7.43
CA LEU A 117 -0.26 -6.76 -6.84
C LEU A 117 -1.21 -6.03 -7.78
N LEU A 118 -1.00 -6.04 -9.10
CA LEU A 118 -1.95 -5.43 -10.04
C LEU A 118 -3.33 -6.12 -10.01
N ILE A 119 -3.34 -7.46 -9.95
CA ILE A 119 -4.58 -8.24 -9.87
C ILE A 119 -5.28 -7.99 -8.52
N ILE A 120 -4.53 -8.01 -7.42
CA ILE A 120 -5.05 -7.73 -6.08
C ILE A 120 -5.63 -6.31 -6.01
N GLY A 121 -4.87 -5.30 -6.47
CA GLY A 121 -5.32 -3.91 -6.51
C GLY A 121 -6.53 -3.69 -7.42
N THR A 122 -6.71 -4.50 -8.47
CA THR A 122 -7.91 -4.44 -9.33
C THR A 122 -9.16 -4.90 -8.57
N TRP A 123 -9.04 -5.96 -7.76
CA TRP A 123 -10.12 -6.38 -6.87
C TRP A 123 -10.40 -5.31 -5.81
N GLU A 124 -9.36 -4.78 -5.15
CA GLU A 124 -9.52 -3.77 -4.10
C GLU A 124 -10.17 -2.49 -4.64
N TYR A 125 -9.77 -2.04 -5.84
CA TYR A 125 -10.44 -0.94 -6.54
C TYR A 125 -11.94 -1.20 -6.71
N TYR A 126 -12.34 -2.40 -7.12
CA TYR A 126 -13.75 -2.75 -7.24
C TYR A 126 -14.44 -2.77 -5.88
N PHE A 127 -13.79 -3.35 -4.86
CA PHE A 127 -14.32 -3.40 -3.51
C PHE A 127 -14.56 -2.00 -2.95
N THR A 128 -13.68 -1.03 -3.18
CA THR A 128 -13.85 0.34 -2.69
C THR A 128 -14.86 1.16 -3.51
N THR A 129 -14.90 0.98 -4.83
CA THR A 129 -15.68 1.86 -5.73
C THR A 129 -17.02 1.30 -6.21
N GLY A 130 -17.17 -0.02 -6.25
CA GLY A 130 -18.30 -0.74 -6.84
C GLY A 130 -18.40 -0.61 -8.36
N ASP A 131 -17.33 -0.17 -9.04
CA ASP A 131 -17.32 0.13 -10.48
C ASP A 131 -17.27 -1.15 -11.34
N ILE A 132 -18.41 -1.84 -11.42
CA ILE A 132 -18.54 -3.11 -12.14
C ILE A 132 -18.29 -2.96 -13.65
N ASP A 133 -18.59 -1.80 -14.23
CA ASP A 133 -18.41 -1.58 -15.66
C ASP A 133 -16.92 -1.45 -16.02
N PHE A 134 -16.10 -0.84 -15.15
CA PHE A 134 -14.66 -0.91 -15.31
C PHE A 134 -14.13 -2.34 -15.16
N ILE A 135 -14.66 -3.11 -14.21
CA ILE A 135 -14.26 -4.52 -14.04
C ILE A 135 -14.58 -5.35 -15.27
N LYS A 136 -15.78 -5.23 -15.86
CA LYS A 136 -16.11 -5.87 -17.14
C LYS A 136 -15.12 -5.51 -18.25
N PHE A 137 -14.71 -4.23 -18.32
CA PHE A 137 -13.77 -3.74 -19.32
C PHE A 137 -12.35 -4.31 -19.13
N ILE A 138 -11.86 -4.36 -17.89
CA ILE A 138 -10.47 -4.73 -17.59
C ILE A 138 -10.27 -6.24 -17.38
N TYR A 139 -11.31 -6.96 -16.98
CA TYR A 139 -11.24 -8.39 -16.63
C TYR A 139 -10.58 -9.27 -17.71
N PRO A 140 -10.83 -9.11 -19.03
CA PRO A 140 -10.13 -9.91 -20.04
C PRO A 140 -8.61 -9.76 -19.99
N ARG A 141 -8.10 -8.58 -19.60
CA ARG A 141 -6.66 -8.33 -19.45
C ARG A 141 -6.11 -8.88 -18.14
N ALA A 142 -6.87 -8.74 -17.06
CA ALA A 142 -6.56 -9.37 -15.77
C ALA A 142 -6.45 -10.89 -15.89
N LYS A 143 -7.42 -11.50 -16.59
CA LYS A 143 -7.43 -12.94 -16.89
C LYS A 143 -6.23 -13.35 -17.74
N ALA A 144 -5.87 -12.59 -18.77
CA ALA A 144 -4.70 -12.88 -19.60
C ALA A 144 -3.38 -12.82 -18.80
N LEU A 145 -3.22 -11.82 -17.92
CA LEU A 145 -2.06 -11.73 -17.03
C LEU A 145 -2.03 -12.91 -16.05
N TYR A 146 -3.17 -13.23 -15.44
CA TYR A 146 -3.29 -14.36 -14.54
C TYR A 146 -2.95 -15.70 -15.22
N ASP A 147 -3.45 -15.94 -16.44
CA ASP A 147 -3.16 -17.15 -17.20
C ASP A 147 -1.67 -17.26 -17.54
N PHE A 148 -1.03 -16.13 -17.88
CA PHE A 148 0.41 -16.06 -18.06
C PHE A 148 1.15 -16.47 -16.77
N ILE A 149 0.78 -15.93 -15.61
CA ILE A 149 1.37 -16.30 -14.31
C ILE A 149 1.21 -17.81 -14.07
N VAL A 150 -0.01 -18.33 -14.18
CA VAL A 150 -0.33 -19.75 -13.92
C VAL A 150 0.42 -20.69 -14.87
N SER A 151 0.63 -20.29 -16.12
CA SER A 151 1.37 -21.10 -17.10
C SER A 151 2.86 -21.26 -16.79
N ARG A 152 3.42 -20.43 -15.88
CA ARG A 152 4.84 -20.41 -15.52
C ARG A 152 5.14 -21.03 -14.16
N LEU A 153 4.11 -21.42 -13.42
CA LEU A 153 4.26 -22.10 -12.13
C LEU A 153 5.00 -23.43 -12.30
N ASP A 154 5.66 -23.89 -11.25
CA ASP A 154 6.25 -25.23 -11.23
C ASP A 154 5.18 -26.33 -11.02
N GLU A 155 5.60 -27.59 -10.95
CA GLU A 155 4.72 -28.73 -10.72
C GLU A 155 3.98 -28.72 -9.37
N ASN A 156 4.47 -27.93 -8.40
CA ASN A 156 3.83 -27.73 -7.09
C ASN A 156 2.87 -26.54 -7.10
N GLY A 157 2.76 -25.82 -8.22
CA GLY A 157 1.97 -24.59 -8.33
C GLY A 157 2.66 -23.37 -7.72
N LEU A 158 3.98 -23.38 -7.56
CA LEU A 158 4.77 -22.29 -7.00
C LEU A 158 5.28 -21.32 -8.07
N VAL A 159 5.38 -20.05 -7.70
CA VAL A 159 6.16 -19.06 -8.46
C VAL A 159 7.64 -19.37 -8.28
N VAL A 160 8.32 -19.59 -9.40
CA VAL A 160 9.77 -19.72 -9.50
C VAL A 160 10.31 -18.71 -10.50
N GLY A 161 11.54 -18.23 -10.26
CA GLY A 161 12.20 -17.34 -11.22
C GLY A 161 12.41 -18.06 -12.55
N ARG A 162 11.92 -17.47 -13.65
CA ARG A 162 12.20 -17.93 -15.01
C ARG A 162 13.08 -16.91 -15.74
N PRO A 163 13.69 -17.26 -16.89
CA PRO A 163 14.50 -16.30 -17.64
C PRO A 163 13.73 -15.02 -17.99
N GLY A 164 14.32 -13.87 -17.65
CA GLY A 164 13.74 -12.54 -17.87
C GLY A 164 12.86 -12.01 -16.74
N ASP A 165 12.56 -12.83 -15.74
CA ASP A 165 11.77 -12.45 -14.56
C ASP A 165 12.64 -11.77 -13.50
N TRP A 166 12.01 -10.92 -12.70
CA TRP A 166 12.58 -10.33 -11.50
C TRP A 166 11.66 -10.56 -10.31
N ILE A 167 12.11 -11.40 -9.36
CA ILE A 167 11.47 -11.54 -8.04
C ILE A 167 11.97 -10.36 -7.18
N PHE A 168 11.12 -9.34 -6.99
CA PHE A 168 11.52 -8.10 -6.34
C PHE A 168 11.20 -8.14 -4.84
N ILE A 169 9.92 -8.09 -4.45
CA ILE A 169 9.43 -7.98 -3.07
C ILE A 169 9.88 -6.69 -2.36
N ASP A 170 11.18 -6.48 -2.18
CA ASP A 170 11.76 -5.30 -1.52
C ASP A 170 13.27 -5.21 -1.80
N TRP A 171 13.86 -4.04 -1.49
CA TRP A 171 15.29 -3.79 -1.45
C TRP A 171 15.92 -4.31 -0.15
N SER A 172 15.85 -5.63 0.07
CA SER A 172 16.36 -6.31 1.28
C SER A 172 17.11 -7.61 0.94
N ASP A 173 17.95 -8.08 1.86
CA ASP A 173 18.72 -9.32 1.74
C ASP A 173 17.83 -10.54 2.02
N ILE A 174 17.02 -10.89 1.02
CA ILE A 174 16.07 -12.01 1.03
C ILE A 174 16.68 -13.21 0.29
N ASP A 175 16.51 -14.42 0.82
CA ASP A 175 16.96 -15.62 0.14
C ASP A 175 16.05 -16.00 -1.05
N LYS A 176 16.48 -15.60 -2.25
CA LYS A 176 15.77 -15.82 -3.52
C LYS A 176 16.32 -16.99 -4.35
N SER A 177 16.98 -17.96 -3.70
CA SER A 177 17.61 -19.10 -4.39
C SER A 177 16.63 -20.11 -5.00
N GLY A 178 15.34 -20.00 -4.68
CA GLY A 178 14.25 -20.80 -5.27
C GLY A 178 12.89 -20.13 -5.06
N PRO A 179 11.78 -20.89 -5.01
CA PRO A 179 10.48 -20.34 -4.63
C PRO A 179 10.60 -19.54 -3.32
N LEU A 180 10.03 -18.33 -3.30
CA LEU A 180 10.08 -17.40 -2.16
C LEU A 180 8.71 -17.34 -1.46
N ALA A 181 8.65 -17.57 -0.14
CA ALA A 181 7.39 -17.60 0.63
C ALA A 181 6.51 -16.36 0.43
N ALA A 182 7.11 -15.16 0.49
CA ALA A 182 6.38 -13.91 0.31
C ALA A 182 5.68 -13.82 -1.06
N GLU A 183 6.33 -14.29 -2.13
CA GLU A 183 5.72 -14.38 -3.47
C GLU A 183 4.58 -15.38 -3.54
N GLN A 184 4.68 -16.49 -2.80
CA GLN A 184 3.64 -17.51 -2.81
C GLN A 184 2.39 -17.01 -2.08
N ILE A 185 2.55 -16.26 -1.00
CA ILE A 185 1.43 -15.63 -0.28
C ILE A 185 0.76 -14.56 -1.17
N LEU A 186 1.53 -13.79 -1.95
CA LEU A 186 0.99 -12.88 -2.95
C LEU A 186 0.23 -13.62 -4.06
N LEU A 187 0.76 -14.73 -4.58
CA LEU A 187 0.06 -15.56 -5.56
C LEU A 187 -1.24 -16.14 -4.98
N TRP A 188 -1.22 -16.61 -3.73
CA TRP A 188 -2.41 -17.08 -3.02
C TRP A 188 -3.48 -15.99 -2.97
N GLN A 189 -3.10 -14.76 -2.63
CA GLN A 189 -4.03 -13.64 -2.63
C GLN A 189 -4.48 -13.24 -4.04
N ALA A 190 -3.63 -13.36 -5.06
CA ALA A 190 -4.01 -13.14 -6.44
C ALA A 190 -5.00 -14.20 -6.96
N HIS A 191 -4.89 -15.46 -6.53
CA HIS A 191 -5.92 -16.49 -6.78
C HIS A 191 -7.27 -16.07 -6.18
N ASN A 192 -7.28 -15.62 -4.92
CA ASN A 192 -8.51 -15.13 -4.28
C ASN A 192 -9.08 -13.89 -4.99
N ALA A 193 -8.23 -12.93 -5.35
CA ALA A 193 -8.65 -11.74 -6.10
C ALA A 193 -9.29 -12.10 -7.44
N MET A 194 -8.73 -13.07 -8.18
CA MET A 194 -9.37 -13.57 -9.40
C MET A 194 -10.67 -14.32 -9.13
N ALA A 195 -10.78 -15.07 -8.03
CA ALA A 195 -12.03 -15.70 -7.62
C ALA A 195 -13.13 -14.65 -7.40
N TRP A 196 -12.83 -13.62 -6.60
CA TRP A 196 -13.78 -12.55 -6.27
C TRP A 196 -14.16 -11.69 -7.48
N LEU A 197 -13.20 -11.36 -8.35
CA LEU A 197 -13.49 -10.66 -9.62
C LEU A 197 -14.37 -11.50 -10.54
N THR A 198 -14.14 -12.81 -10.61
CA THR A 198 -14.93 -13.74 -11.43
C THR A 198 -16.35 -13.87 -10.89
N GLU A 199 -16.51 -14.02 -9.57
CA GLU A 199 -17.81 -14.09 -8.90
C GLU A 199 -18.61 -12.79 -9.06
N ALA A 200 -17.95 -11.63 -8.94
CA ALA A 200 -18.58 -10.33 -9.16
C ALA A 200 -19.17 -10.18 -10.57
N LEU A 201 -18.62 -10.91 -11.56
CA LEU A 201 -19.10 -10.96 -12.94
C LEU A 201 -20.08 -12.12 -13.21
N GLY A 202 -20.45 -12.90 -12.18
CA GLY A 202 -21.34 -14.06 -12.28
C GLY A 202 -20.69 -15.31 -12.89
N GLY A 203 -19.36 -15.38 -12.92
CA GLY A 203 -18.60 -16.52 -13.44
C GLY A 203 -18.29 -17.59 -12.38
N ASP A 204 -17.73 -18.72 -12.81
CA ASP A 204 -17.31 -19.80 -11.92
C ASP A 204 -15.95 -19.48 -11.25
N ALA A 205 -16.00 -19.18 -9.96
CA ALA A 205 -14.82 -18.87 -9.15
C ALA A 205 -14.03 -20.12 -8.68
N LYS A 206 -14.63 -21.32 -8.77
CA LYS A 206 -14.08 -22.55 -8.21
C LYS A 206 -12.65 -22.88 -8.68
N PRO A 207 -12.27 -22.72 -9.96
CA PRO A 207 -10.91 -23.02 -10.39
C PRO A 207 -9.84 -22.14 -9.72
N TYR A 208 -10.20 -20.95 -9.27
CA TYR A 208 -9.29 -20.03 -8.58
C TYR A 208 -9.20 -20.36 -7.10
N THR A 209 -10.34 -20.59 -6.43
CA THR A 209 -10.36 -20.97 -5.00
C THR A 209 -9.64 -22.30 -4.77
N GLU A 210 -9.83 -23.29 -5.63
CA GLU A 210 -9.11 -24.56 -5.53
C GLU A 210 -7.59 -24.42 -5.72
N ARG A 211 -7.13 -23.46 -6.53
CA ARG A 211 -5.69 -23.15 -6.64
C ARG A 211 -5.18 -22.48 -5.37
N ALA A 212 -5.93 -21.53 -4.82
CA ALA A 212 -5.61 -20.90 -3.55
C ALA A 212 -5.49 -21.93 -2.41
N ASP A 213 -6.45 -22.85 -2.29
CA ASP A 213 -6.45 -23.88 -1.25
C ASP A 213 -5.24 -24.82 -1.38
N ARG A 214 -4.96 -25.31 -2.59
CA ARG A 214 -3.77 -26.16 -2.84
C ARG A 214 -2.47 -25.41 -2.53
N LEU A 215 -2.36 -24.17 -2.97
CA LEU A 215 -1.16 -23.36 -2.74
C LEU A 215 -0.97 -23.08 -1.25
N LYS A 216 -2.03 -22.80 -0.50
CA LYS A 216 -1.97 -22.62 0.96
C LYS A 216 -1.42 -23.86 1.65
N THR A 217 -1.86 -25.06 1.25
CA THR A 217 -1.31 -26.33 1.75
C THR A 217 0.18 -26.45 1.45
N VAL A 218 0.59 -26.23 0.19
CA VAL A 218 2.01 -26.32 -0.20
C VAL A 218 2.87 -25.30 0.55
N ILE A 219 2.38 -24.07 0.76
CA ILE A 219 3.10 -23.04 1.51
C ILE A 219 3.35 -23.51 2.94
N ASN A 220 2.30 -24.00 3.62
CA ASN A 220 2.41 -24.48 5.00
C ASN A 220 3.31 -25.73 5.11
N GLU A 221 3.31 -26.62 4.12
CA GLU A 221 4.15 -27.82 4.13
C GLU A 221 5.63 -27.52 3.84
N LYS A 222 5.93 -26.54 2.98
CA LYS A 222 7.28 -26.32 2.44
C LYS A 222 8.05 -25.19 3.11
N PHE A 223 7.34 -24.18 3.62
CA PHE A 223 7.96 -22.94 4.12
C PHE A 223 7.75 -22.73 5.61
N TRP A 224 6.80 -23.41 6.26
CA TRP A 224 6.64 -23.31 7.70
C TRP A 224 7.82 -23.97 8.42
N ASP A 225 8.36 -23.26 9.40
CA ASP A 225 9.44 -23.74 10.25
C ASP A 225 8.95 -23.84 11.70
N GLU A 226 8.75 -25.07 12.18
CA GLU A 226 8.21 -25.34 13.52
C GLU A 226 9.10 -24.84 14.65
N GLU A 227 10.42 -24.82 14.48
CA GLU A 227 11.35 -24.36 15.53
C GLU A 227 11.32 -22.83 15.64
N LYS A 228 11.21 -22.15 14.51
CA LYS A 228 11.20 -20.68 14.44
C LYS A 228 9.80 -20.09 14.60
N HIS A 229 8.75 -20.91 14.49
CA HIS A 229 7.36 -20.47 14.41
C HIS A 229 7.17 -19.36 13.36
N ALA A 230 7.74 -19.57 12.17
CA ALA A 230 7.82 -18.58 11.10
C ALA A 230 7.84 -19.23 9.72
N TYR A 231 7.51 -18.46 8.69
CA TYR A 231 7.81 -18.87 7.31
C TYR A 231 9.25 -18.50 6.96
N ILE A 232 10.03 -19.48 6.47
CA ILE A 232 11.35 -19.21 5.90
C ILE A 232 11.20 -18.67 4.48
N ASP A 233 12.17 -17.86 4.04
CA ASP A 233 12.19 -17.30 2.69
C ASP A 233 12.07 -18.39 1.62
N THR A 234 12.94 -19.40 1.69
CA THR A 234 12.93 -20.53 0.77
C THR A 234 13.54 -21.76 1.43
N TYR A 235 13.02 -22.93 1.06
CA TYR A 235 13.59 -24.22 1.46
C TYR A 235 14.80 -24.64 0.58
N THR A 236 15.02 -23.97 -0.55
CA THR A 236 15.98 -24.41 -1.59
C THR A 236 17.44 -24.31 -1.13
N SER A 237 17.80 -23.25 -0.41
CA SER A 237 19.17 -23.06 0.08
C SER A 237 19.53 -23.89 1.31
N GLY A 238 18.51 -24.41 2.02
CA GLY A 238 18.68 -24.99 3.36
C GLY A 238 19.05 -24.00 4.46
N ARG A 239 19.21 -22.69 4.18
CA ARG A 239 19.59 -21.66 5.17
C ARG A 239 18.51 -21.41 6.23
N ARG A 240 17.24 -21.75 5.94
CA ARG A 240 16.08 -21.47 6.80
C ARG A 240 16.01 -19.96 7.16
N ASN A 241 16.40 -19.07 6.25
CA ASN A 241 16.40 -17.62 6.52
C ASN A 241 14.97 -17.13 6.77
N VAL A 242 14.76 -16.20 7.71
CA VAL A 242 13.44 -15.62 7.99
C VAL A 242 13.52 -14.11 7.79
N THR A 243 12.74 -13.60 6.86
CA THR A 243 12.51 -12.16 6.67
C THR A 243 11.09 -11.77 7.06
N ARG A 244 10.85 -10.46 7.18
CA ARG A 244 9.58 -9.90 7.66
C ARG A 244 8.46 -10.02 6.62
N HIS A 245 8.82 -10.11 5.34
CA HIS A 245 7.91 -9.94 4.20
C HIS A 245 6.79 -10.98 4.14
N ALA A 246 7.12 -12.26 4.33
CA ALA A 246 6.12 -13.33 4.33
C ALA A 246 5.16 -13.22 5.52
N ALA A 247 5.67 -12.89 6.70
CA ALA A 247 4.87 -12.68 7.91
C ALA A 247 3.92 -11.49 7.76
N ILE A 248 4.41 -10.37 7.22
CA ILE A 248 3.62 -9.17 6.95
C ILE A 248 2.47 -9.48 5.99
N PHE A 249 2.74 -10.09 4.84
CA PHE A 249 1.67 -10.47 3.92
C PHE A 249 0.70 -11.50 4.50
N ALA A 250 1.19 -12.44 5.30
CA ALA A 250 0.34 -13.40 5.97
C ALA A 250 -0.65 -12.74 6.95
N ILE A 251 -0.22 -11.71 7.68
CA ILE A 251 -1.08 -10.89 8.55
C ILE A 251 -2.07 -10.08 7.72
N LEU A 252 -1.58 -9.37 6.71
CA LEU A 252 -2.41 -8.44 5.92
C LEU A 252 -3.55 -9.15 5.21
N TYR A 253 -3.28 -10.31 4.61
CA TYR A 253 -4.26 -11.07 3.82
C TYR A 253 -4.98 -12.17 4.61
N ASP A 254 -4.87 -12.20 5.95
CA ASP A 254 -5.50 -13.21 6.80
C ASP A 254 -5.13 -14.65 6.39
N PHE A 255 -3.87 -14.85 5.97
CA PHE A 255 -3.36 -16.15 5.57
C PHE A 255 -3.22 -17.10 6.77
N VAL A 256 -2.85 -16.55 7.92
CA VAL A 256 -2.70 -17.26 9.19
C VAL A 256 -3.79 -16.85 10.19
N ASP A 257 -3.98 -17.67 11.22
CA ASP A 257 -4.89 -17.33 12.31
C ASP A 257 -4.36 -16.20 13.20
N ARG A 258 -5.23 -15.66 14.06
CA ARG A 258 -4.88 -14.54 14.92
C ARG A 258 -3.71 -14.85 15.86
N LYS A 259 -3.66 -16.07 16.39
CA LYS A 259 -2.59 -16.50 17.31
C LYS A 259 -1.22 -16.49 16.61
N THR A 260 -1.14 -17.09 15.43
CA THR A 260 0.09 -17.13 14.63
C THR A 260 0.51 -15.72 14.19
N ALA A 261 -0.46 -14.87 13.85
CA ALA A 261 -0.20 -13.46 13.55
C ALA A 261 0.40 -12.71 14.75
N ASP A 262 -0.13 -12.91 15.96
CA ASP A 262 0.43 -12.32 17.18
C ASP A 262 1.84 -12.90 17.49
N ASP A 263 2.08 -14.18 17.23
CA ASP A 263 3.41 -14.80 17.36
C ASP A 263 4.42 -14.18 16.37
N PHE A 264 4.02 -13.84 15.14
CA PHE A 264 4.88 -13.16 14.17
C PHE A 264 5.30 -11.76 14.63
N VAL A 265 4.44 -11.02 15.33
CA VAL A 265 4.82 -9.72 15.90
C VAL A 265 6.03 -9.91 16.82
N LYS A 266 5.93 -10.84 17.77
CA LYS A 266 6.97 -11.09 18.77
C LYS A 266 8.25 -11.70 18.17
N ASN A 267 8.10 -12.71 17.34
CA ASN A 267 9.23 -13.53 16.87
C ASN A 267 9.95 -12.91 15.67
N ILE A 268 9.28 -12.02 14.92
CA ILE A 268 9.77 -11.50 13.65
C ILE A 268 9.76 -9.96 13.63
N LEU A 269 8.62 -9.32 13.88
CA LEU A 269 8.49 -7.86 13.69
C LEU A 269 9.18 -7.05 14.80
N GLU A 270 9.14 -7.51 16.04
CA GLU A 270 9.83 -6.88 17.17
C GLU A 270 11.21 -7.49 17.44
N ASN A 271 11.62 -8.48 16.64
CA ASN A 271 12.90 -9.17 16.80
C ASN A 271 14.02 -8.43 16.04
N ASP A 272 14.90 -7.75 16.78
CA ASP A 272 16.03 -7.01 16.22
C ASP A 272 17.07 -7.87 15.46
N SER A 273 17.05 -9.20 15.63
CA SER A 273 17.90 -10.11 14.84
C SER A 273 17.40 -10.33 13.41
N VAL A 274 16.14 -9.97 13.13
CA VAL A 274 15.57 -9.99 11.78
C VAL A 274 15.82 -8.64 11.11
N THR A 275 16.35 -8.67 9.88
CA THR A 275 16.68 -7.46 9.11
C THR A 275 15.49 -6.52 9.01
N LYS A 276 15.69 -5.26 9.41
CA LYS A 276 14.68 -4.20 9.39
C LYS A 276 14.40 -3.72 7.96
N ILE A 277 13.21 -3.17 7.76
CA ILE A 277 12.83 -2.49 6.52
C ILE A 277 13.50 -1.11 6.49
N THR A 278 13.95 -0.69 5.30
CA THR A 278 14.58 0.64 5.09
C THR A 278 13.93 1.43 3.96
N THR A 279 12.90 0.87 3.33
CA THR A 279 12.13 1.51 2.26
C THR A 279 10.77 1.93 2.79
N PRO A 280 10.32 3.19 2.54
CA PRO A 280 8.94 3.58 2.84
C PRO A 280 7.89 2.65 2.20
N TYR A 281 8.25 2.03 1.07
CA TYR A 281 7.45 1.01 0.39
C TYR A 281 7.03 -0.12 1.33
N PHE A 282 7.98 -0.93 1.81
CA PHE A 282 7.62 -2.07 2.62
C PHE A 282 7.29 -1.69 4.07
N GLU A 283 7.77 -0.52 4.51
CA GLU A 283 7.43 0.06 5.81
C GLU A 283 5.92 0.26 5.91
N LEU A 284 5.25 0.75 4.86
CA LEU A 284 3.79 0.88 4.87
C LEU A 284 3.09 -0.46 5.14
N TYR A 285 3.50 -1.55 4.50
CA TYR A 285 2.91 -2.87 4.73
C TYR A 285 3.12 -3.36 6.17
N GLU A 286 4.31 -3.13 6.72
CA GLU A 286 4.63 -3.45 8.10
C GLU A 286 3.73 -2.67 9.08
N LEU A 287 3.60 -1.36 8.90
CA LEU A 287 2.76 -0.53 9.76
C LEU A 287 1.28 -0.91 9.63
N MET A 288 0.82 -1.28 8.44
CA MET A 288 -0.52 -1.84 8.23
C MET A 288 -0.73 -3.14 9.02
N ALA A 289 0.28 -4.01 9.10
CA ALA A 289 0.21 -5.26 9.86
C ALA A 289 0.11 -4.99 11.36
N PHE A 290 0.95 -4.10 11.90
CA PHE A 290 0.85 -3.65 13.29
C PHE A 290 -0.53 -3.03 13.59
N CYS A 291 -1.01 -2.13 12.74
CA CYS A 291 -2.32 -1.51 12.91
C CYS A 291 -3.47 -2.53 12.86
N LYS A 292 -3.43 -3.50 11.94
CA LYS A 292 -4.42 -4.58 11.83
C LYS A 292 -4.46 -5.45 13.10
N LEU A 293 -3.33 -5.61 13.77
CA LEU A 293 -3.23 -6.33 15.03
C LEU A 293 -3.52 -5.47 16.27
N GLY A 294 -3.84 -4.19 16.11
CA GLY A 294 -4.21 -3.30 17.21
C GLY A 294 -3.03 -2.50 17.81
N HIS A 295 -1.84 -2.61 17.23
CA HIS A 295 -0.62 -1.93 17.70
C HIS A 295 -0.44 -0.54 17.05
N ILE A 296 -1.48 0.30 17.07
CA ILE A 296 -1.44 1.60 16.37
C ILE A 296 -0.36 2.56 16.90
N GLY A 297 -0.03 2.46 18.20
CA GLY A 297 1.00 3.29 18.81
C GLY A 297 2.39 3.05 18.20
N TYR A 298 2.67 1.82 17.74
CA TYR A 298 3.89 1.53 16.99
C TYR A 298 3.92 2.33 15.69
N ALA A 299 2.83 2.28 14.91
CA ALA A 299 2.73 3.01 13.66
C ALA A 299 2.86 4.52 13.83
N GLN A 300 2.25 5.08 14.88
CA GLN A 300 2.35 6.50 15.18
C GLN A 300 3.77 6.93 15.58
N ASN A 301 4.50 6.10 16.33
CA ASN A 301 5.91 6.35 16.64
C ASN A 301 6.81 6.26 15.40
N MET A 302 6.53 5.33 14.48
CA MET A 302 7.25 5.24 13.20
C MET A 302 6.95 6.43 12.29
N ILE A 303 5.71 6.91 12.23
CA ILE A 303 5.37 8.16 11.53
C ILE A 303 6.22 9.32 12.06
N ASP A 304 6.28 9.52 13.38
CA ASP A 304 7.06 10.62 13.99
C ASP A 304 8.58 10.47 13.77
N SER A 305 9.12 9.26 13.96
CA SER A 305 10.57 9.03 13.87
C SER A 305 11.09 8.96 12.43
N TYR A 306 10.42 8.19 11.56
CA TYR A 306 10.87 7.92 10.19
C TYR A 306 10.53 9.07 9.24
N TRP A 307 9.25 9.47 9.15
CA TRP A 307 8.87 10.63 8.32
C TRP A 307 9.32 11.94 8.95
N GLY A 308 9.14 12.10 10.27
CA GLY A 308 9.66 13.28 10.96
C GLY A 308 11.19 13.39 10.88
N GLY A 309 11.91 12.28 10.77
CA GLY A 309 13.34 12.24 10.48
C GLY A 309 13.69 12.91 9.14
N MET A 310 13.00 12.55 8.06
CA MET A 310 13.16 13.20 6.75
C MET A 310 12.85 14.70 6.81
N LEU A 311 11.81 15.10 7.54
CA LEU A 311 11.46 16.53 7.74
C LEU A 311 12.58 17.30 8.45
N LYS A 312 13.18 16.72 9.51
CA LYS A 312 14.33 17.31 10.23
C LYS A 312 15.55 17.51 9.33
N LEU A 313 15.69 16.71 8.28
CA LEU A 313 16.72 16.84 7.24
C LEU A 313 16.34 17.82 6.11
N GLY A 314 15.20 18.51 6.22
CA GLY A 314 14.76 19.55 5.28
C GLY A 314 13.96 19.03 4.09
N ALA A 315 13.45 17.79 4.15
CA ALA A 315 12.57 17.25 3.14
C ALA A 315 11.29 18.09 2.99
N THR A 316 10.94 18.42 1.76
CA THR A 316 9.67 19.06 1.38
C THR A 316 8.72 18.12 0.63
N THR A 317 9.20 16.90 0.36
CA THR A 317 8.53 15.77 -0.26
C THR A 317 9.17 14.49 0.29
N ILE A 318 8.47 13.36 0.25
CA ILE A 318 8.96 12.09 0.81
C ILE A 318 9.90 11.38 -0.17
N TRP A 319 10.99 10.82 0.36
CA TRP A 319 12.06 10.19 -0.42
C TRP A 319 11.73 8.74 -0.76
N GLU A 320 12.41 8.20 -1.76
CA GLU A 320 12.28 6.81 -2.20
C GLU A 320 12.81 5.80 -1.16
N GLN A 321 13.84 6.18 -0.42
CA GLN A 321 14.45 5.36 0.61
C GLN A 321 15.01 6.26 1.71
N TYR A 322 14.83 5.88 2.95
CA TYR A 322 15.40 6.61 4.08
C TYR A 322 15.98 5.63 5.10
N ASP A 323 17.30 5.66 5.23
CA ASP A 323 17.99 5.00 6.33
C ASP A 323 18.35 6.07 7.36
N PRO A 324 17.77 6.04 8.59
CA PRO A 324 18.05 7.02 9.62
C PRO A 324 19.48 6.95 10.17
N THR A 325 20.25 5.91 9.84
CA THR A 325 21.66 5.76 10.24
C THR A 325 22.64 6.42 9.27
N GLU A 326 22.20 6.71 8.04
CA GLU A 326 22.97 7.50 7.08
C GLU A 326 23.10 8.96 7.53
N SER A 327 24.05 9.69 6.94
CA SER A 327 24.21 11.13 7.23
C SER A 327 24.64 11.93 6.00
N GLY A 328 24.25 13.21 5.99
CA GLY A 328 24.65 14.17 4.97
C GLY A 328 24.28 13.73 3.56
N VAL A 329 25.26 13.74 2.65
CA VAL A 329 25.03 13.43 1.23
C VAL A 329 24.73 11.95 0.96
N ALA A 330 24.98 11.05 1.92
CA ALA A 330 24.71 9.62 1.78
C ALA A 330 23.21 9.38 1.51
N HIS A 331 22.33 10.15 2.17
CA HIS A 331 20.88 10.06 1.97
C HIS A 331 20.42 10.26 0.53
N TYR A 332 21.21 10.91 -0.34
CA TYR A 332 20.82 11.19 -1.72
C TYR A 332 21.34 10.17 -2.73
N GLY A 333 22.24 9.29 -2.29
CA GLY A 333 22.82 8.23 -3.09
C GLY A 333 21.83 7.08 -3.31
N MET A 334 21.77 6.56 -4.54
CA MET A 334 21.10 5.29 -4.87
C MET A 334 21.56 4.83 -6.26
N TYR A 335 21.48 3.52 -6.53
CA TYR A 335 21.86 2.93 -7.83
C TYR A 335 23.28 3.32 -8.31
N GLY A 336 24.24 3.40 -7.37
CA GLY A 336 25.62 3.79 -7.65
C GLY A 336 25.85 5.27 -8.03
N SER A 337 24.80 6.10 -7.98
CA SER A 337 24.88 7.54 -8.28
C SER A 337 24.69 8.39 -7.02
N LYS A 338 25.53 9.42 -6.86
CA LYS A 338 25.52 10.34 -5.70
C LYS A 338 24.16 11.03 -5.47
N PHE A 339 23.39 11.25 -6.53
CA PHE A 339 22.07 11.87 -6.49
C PHE A 339 21.01 11.02 -7.19
N GLY A 340 21.24 9.69 -7.20
CA GLY A 340 20.37 8.73 -7.86
C GLY A 340 18.98 8.68 -7.23
N LYS A 341 18.88 8.76 -5.90
CA LYS A 341 17.62 8.57 -5.16
C LYS A 341 16.53 9.57 -5.56
N SER A 342 15.28 9.13 -5.73
CA SER A 342 14.17 10.08 -5.85
C SER A 342 13.86 10.72 -4.49
N LEU A 343 13.77 12.04 -4.44
CA LEU A 343 13.38 12.77 -3.21
C LEU A 343 11.89 13.15 -3.19
N CYS A 344 11.12 12.62 -4.14
CA CYS A 344 9.67 12.75 -4.22
C CYS A 344 9.16 11.44 -4.85
N HIS A 345 8.66 10.52 -4.02
CA HIS A 345 8.25 9.19 -4.43
C HIS A 345 6.88 8.82 -3.85
N ALA A 346 5.98 8.29 -4.68
CA ALA A 346 4.58 8.08 -4.34
C ALA A 346 4.40 7.12 -3.17
N TRP A 347 5.16 6.01 -3.16
CA TRP A 347 5.12 5.01 -2.08
C TRP A 347 5.50 5.56 -0.69
N GLY A 348 6.07 6.77 -0.65
CA GLY A 348 6.42 7.46 0.59
C GLY A 348 5.20 8.07 1.30
N SER A 349 4.04 8.09 0.65
CA SER A 349 2.85 8.82 1.11
C SER A 349 1.91 7.97 1.97
N GLY A 350 2.38 6.79 2.41
CA GLY A 350 1.64 5.84 3.27
C GLY A 350 0.99 6.41 4.53
N PRO A 351 1.54 7.43 5.23
CA PRO A 351 0.88 8.02 6.40
C PRO A 351 -0.54 8.52 6.14
N ILE A 352 -0.86 8.96 4.92
CA ILE A 352 -2.25 9.36 4.57
C ILE A 352 -3.20 8.18 4.78
N TYR A 353 -2.86 7.02 4.22
CA TYR A 353 -3.64 5.80 4.35
C TYR A 353 -3.69 5.37 5.82
N LEU A 354 -2.55 5.33 6.52
CA LEU A 354 -2.49 4.89 7.92
C LEU A 354 -3.37 5.75 8.85
N LEU A 355 -3.29 7.07 8.69
CA LEU A 355 -4.05 8.02 9.50
C LEU A 355 -5.55 7.95 9.19
N GLY A 356 -5.95 7.83 7.92
CA GLY A 356 -7.36 7.71 7.54
C GLY A 356 -7.98 6.36 7.88
N ARG A 357 -7.30 5.26 7.51
CA ARG A 357 -7.79 3.88 7.64
C ARG A 357 -7.76 3.38 9.08
N TYR A 358 -6.73 3.71 9.84
CA TYR A 358 -6.50 3.12 11.16
C TYR A 358 -6.59 4.11 12.32
N CYS A 359 -6.20 5.40 12.16
CA CYS A 359 -6.38 6.39 13.24
C CYS A 359 -7.80 6.95 13.26
N LEU A 360 -8.27 7.54 12.16
CA LEU A 360 -9.67 7.96 12.01
C LEU A 360 -10.61 6.75 11.84
N GLY A 361 -10.06 5.61 11.43
CA GLY A 361 -10.75 4.32 11.52
C GLY A 361 -11.82 4.09 10.46
N VAL A 362 -11.83 4.85 9.38
CA VAL A 362 -12.87 4.75 8.35
C VAL A 362 -12.47 3.69 7.33
N ARG A 363 -13.40 2.76 7.02
CA ARG A 363 -13.17 1.71 6.01
C ARG A 363 -14.46 1.21 5.38
N PRO A 364 -14.48 0.86 4.09
CA PRO A 364 -15.58 0.11 3.50
C PRO A 364 -15.68 -1.29 4.13
N THR A 365 -16.90 -1.79 4.30
CA THR A 365 -17.18 -3.17 4.76
C THR A 365 -17.91 -3.99 3.70
N SER A 366 -18.33 -3.37 2.61
CA SER A 366 -18.89 -4.03 1.43
C SER A 366 -18.54 -3.28 0.15
N VAL A 367 -18.74 -3.94 -0.98
CA VAL A 367 -18.44 -3.43 -2.33
C VAL A 367 -19.09 -2.06 -2.56
N GLY A 368 -18.28 -1.10 -3.01
CA GLY A 368 -18.70 0.28 -3.29
C GLY A 368 -19.04 1.09 -2.06
N ALA A 369 -18.58 0.63 -0.87
CA ALA A 369 -18.90 1.21 0.43
C ALA A 369 -20.41 1.37 0.69
N LYS A 370 -21.23 0.42 0.20
CA LYS A 370 -22.66 0.35 0.55
C LYS A 370 -22.88 0.28 2.06
N THR A 371 -21.93 -0.34 2.74
CA THR A 371 -21.76 -0.27 4.20
C THR A 371 -20.30 0.07 4.49
N PHE A 372 -20.07 0.77 5.60
CA PHE A 372 -18.74 1.13 6.07
C PHE A 372 -18.70 1.16 7.59
N ALA A 373 -17.49 0.99 8.13
CA ALA A 373 -17.22 1.11 9.55
C ALA A 373 -16.40 2.37 9.83
N VAL A 374 -16.67 2.98 10.98
CA VAL A 374 -15.88 4.06 11.57
C VAL A 374 -15.43 3.55 12.93
N GLU A 375 -14.17 3.21 13.07
CA GLU A 375 -13.59 2.65 14.31
C GLU A 375 -12.37 3.49 14.70
N PRO A 376 -12.56 4.73 15.20
CA PRO A 376 -11.44 5.61 15.51
C PRO A 376 -10.54 4.95 16.56
N ASN A 377 -9.24 5.08 16.36
CA ASN A 377 -8.25 4.58 17.30
C ASN A 377 -7.21 5.69 17.53
N PRO A 378 -7.34 6.48 18.62
CA PRO A 378 -6.44 7.60 18.88
C PRO A 378 -5.02 7.16 19.22
N GLY A 379 -4.82 5.94 19.75
CA GLY A 379 -3.51 5.45 20.15
C GLY A 379 -2.81 6.41 21.14
N LEU A 380 -1.72 7.01 20.68
CA LEU A 380 -0.88 7.97 21.40
C LEU A 380 -1.32 9.43 21.24
N TYR A 381 -2.34 9.71 20.43
CA TYR A 381 -2.91 11.04 20.27
C TYR A 381 -4.07 11.23 21.24
N ARG A 382 -4.31 12.46 21.70
CA ARG A 382 -5.45 12.78 22.57
C ARG A 382 -6.64 13.30 21.79
N GLU A 383 -6.35 14.01 20.70
CA GLU A 383 -7.34 14.62 19.81
C GLU A 383 -7.14 14.09 18.38
N LEU A 384 -8.24 13.83 17.69
CA LEU A 384 -8.24 13.44 16.28
C LEU A 384 -9.32 14.23 15.56
N HIS A 385 -8.95 14.89 14.47
CA HIS A 385 -9.91 15.58 13.62
C HIS A 385 -9.62 15.23 12.17
N GLY A 386 -10.65 14.89 11.41
CA GLY A 386 -10.43 14.63 10.01
C GLY A 386 -11.67 14.32 9.21
N ARG A 387 -11.43 14.31 7.91
CA ARG A 387 -12.36 13.90 6.88
C ARG A 387 -11.72 12.78 6.10
N VAL A 388 -12.41 11.65 5.97
CA VAL A 388 -11.93 10.50 5.18
C VAL A 388 -12.88 10.27 4.01
N PRO A 389 -12.40 10.20 2.76
CA PRO A 389 -13.22 9.80 1.63
C PRO A 389 -13.73 8.37 1.82
N VAL A 390 -14.98 8.12 1.46
CA VAL A 390 -15.55 6.76 1.44
C VAL A 390 -16.66 6.70 0.40
N GLY A 391 -16.68 5.64 -0.41
CA GLY A 391 -17.66 5.48 -1.49
C GLY A 391 -17.58 6.63 -2.50
N ASN A 392 -18.62 7.47 -2.55
CA ASN A 392 -18.70 8.67 -3.38
C ASN A 392 -18.79 9.97 -2.57
N ALA A 393 -18.53 9.91 -1.26
CA ALA A 393 -18.55 11.05 -0.36
C ALA A 393 -17.45 10.93 0.71
N TYR A 394 -17.77 11.21 1.98
CA TYR A 394 -16.79 11.27 3.06
C TYR A 394 -17.42 11.01 4.45
N VAL A 395 -16.58 10.76 5.45
CA VAL A 395 -16.93 10.77 6.87
C VAL A 395 -16.08 11.83 7.57
N ASP A 396 -16.72 12.71 8.32
CA ASP A 396 -16.08 13.60 9.29
C ASP A 396 -16.01 12.88 10.65
N VAL A 397 -14.83 12.85 11.26
CA VAL A 397 -14.55 12.24 12.57
C VAL A 397 -13.82 13.26 13.42
N ASP A 398 -14.38 13.56 14.59
CA ASP A 398 -13.84 14.51 15.57
C ASP A 398 -13.84 13.88 16.96
N LEU A 399 -12.66 13.73 17.56
CA LEU A 399 -12.44 13.30 18.94
C LEU A 399 -11.71 14.42 19.67
N GLU A 400 -12.39 15.07 20.61
CA GLU A 400 -11.85 16.17 21.40
C GLU A 400 -12.43 16.09 22.81
N ASP A 401 -11.60 16.30 23.84
CA ASP A 401 -12.01 16.27 25.26
C ASP A 401 -12.81 15.01 25.65
N GLY A 402 -12.50 13.86 25.03
CA GLY A 402 -13.17 12.58 25.27
C GLY A 402 -14.56 12.46 24.63
N LYS A 403 -15.01 13.48 23.90
CA LYS A 403 -16.25 13.48 23.13
C LYS A 403 -15.96 13.06 21.69
N LEU A 404 -16.63 12.01 21.21
CA LEU A 404 -16.49 11.54 19.84
C LEU A 404 -17.70 11.97 19.01
N SER A 405 -17.47 12.66 17.90
CA SER A 405 -18.49 13.04 16.94
C SER A 405 -18.18 12.47 15.56
N VAL A 406 -19.20 11.89 14.91
CA VAL A 406 -19.09 11.35 13.56
C VAL A 406 -20.25 11.86 12.72
N LYS A 407 -19.96 12.32 11.50
CA LYS A 407 -20.97 12.79 10.55
C LYS A 407 -20.63 12.37 9.13
N THR A 408 -21.64 12.00 8.35
CA THR A 408 -21.47 11.63 6.95
C THR A 408 -22.78 11.84 6.18
N PRO A 409 -22.72 12.22 4.89
CA PRO A 409 -23.89 12.31 4.03
C PRO A 409 -24.33 10.94 3.46
N LEU A 410 -23.73 9.84 3.92
CA LEU A 410 -24.02 8.47 3.45
C LEU A 410 -24.84 7.68 4.46
N ASP A 411 -25.61 6.72 3.95
CA ASP A 411 -26.23 5.66 4.74
C ASP A 411 -25.28 4.45 4.90
N GLY A 412 -25.60 3.53 5.81
CA GLY A 412 -24.89 2.26 5.96
C GLY A 412 -23.60 2.33 6.78
N GLY A 413 -23.37 3.46 7.47
CA GLY A 413 -22.26 3.64 8.39
C GLY A 413 -22.53 3.06 9.78
N THR A 414 -21.54 2.38 10.34
CA THR A 414 -21.54 1.94 11.74
C THR A 414 -20.32 2.49 12.47
N LEU A 415 -20.54 3.25 13.54
CA LEU A 415 -19.50 3.65 14.48
C LEU A 415 -19.24 2.51 15.46
N ILE A 416 -17.98 2.11 15.61
CA ILE A 416 -17.52 1.11 16.58
C ILE A 416 -16.67 1.84 17.61
N TRP A 417 -17.14 1.91 18.86
CA TRP A 417 -16.43 2.59 19.94
C TRP A 417 -16.66 1.91 21.28
N GLY A 418 -15.58 1.64 22.02
CA GLY A 418 -15.64 0.97 23.32
C GLY A 418 -16.29 -0.42 23.29
N GLY A 419 -16.13 -1.16 22.19
CA GLY A 419 -16.73 -2.49 21.99
C GLY A 419 -18.24 -2.48 21.71
N LYS A 420 -18.82 -1.31 21.43
CA LYS A 420 -20.22 -1.13 21.07
C LYS A 420 -20.34 -0.61 19.64
N GLU A 421 -21.44 -0.97 18.99
CA GLU A 421 -21.79 -0.52 17.65
C GLU A 421 -22.94 0.49 17.69
N TYR A 422 -22.83 1.55 16.90
CA TYR A 422 -23.82 2.62 16.80
C TYR A 422 -24.08 2.91 15.31
N PRO A 423 -25.32 2.80 14.83
CA PRO A 423 -25.63 3.18 13.46
C PRO A 423 -25.43 4.70 13.30
N ILE A 424 -24.80 5.10 12.19
CA ILE A 424 -24.63 6.49 11.81
C ILE A 424 -25.78 6.86 10.89
N GLU A 425 -26.65 7.77 11.33
CA GLU A 425 -27.71 8.31 10.50
C GLU A 425 -27.15 9.34 9.52
N LYS A 426 -27.55 9.24 8.26
CA LYS A 426 -27.16 10.18 7.21
C LYS A 426 -27.47 11.63 7.60
N ASP A 427 -26.51 12.51 7.34
CA ASP A 427 -26.56 13.95 7.57
C ASP A 427 -26.77 14.39 9.03
N THR A 428 -26.79 13.43 9.97
CA THR A 428 -26.92 13.66 11.41
C THR A 428 -25.56 13.48 12.09
N THR A 429 -25.24 14.35 13.04
CA THR A 429 -24.05 14.16 13.88
C THR A 429 -24.37 13.15 14.98
N LEU A 430 -23.70 11.99 14.94
CA LEU A 430 -23.67 11.05 16.05
C LEU A 430 -22.61 11.51 17.05
N THR A 431 -22.96 11.58 18.33
CA THR A 431 -22.05 11.98 19.41
C THR A 431 -22.11 10.98 20.57
N ILE A 432 -20.95 10.57 21.07
CA ILE A 432 -20.78 9.66 22.22
C ILE A 432 -19.93 10.34 23.30
#